data_AF-A0A8S3XJV2-F1
#
_entry.id   AF-A0A8S3XJV2-F1
#
_cell.length_a   1.000
_cell.length_b   1.000
_cell.length_c   1.000
_cell.angle_alpha   90.00
_cell.angle_beta   90.00
_cell.angle_gamma   90.00
#
_symmetry.space_group_name_H-M   'P 1'
#
loop_
_entity.id
_entity.type
_entity.pdbx_description
1 polymer ?
#
loop_
_entity_poly.entity_id
_entity_poly.type
_entity_poly.pdbx_seq_one_letter_code
_entity_poly.pdbx_strand_id
1 'polypeptide(L)'
;MGPLTQLTFDEENKLADWILTKAKLGFPMHPEEVYDTVEIFLKQNERENKFTKGRPGKKWLTLFLRRHPEVTKRNAEIISKARAAVTEEAIRNWFTELNKFLEEENALDIKDDPTRIFNSDETGVMTCLKTGLILGPKNYKNTYEIARGKEKESITVLCTFSADGTDVPPFVLYPYKRMPPAVIQNFPDTWYIGRSDSGWMVSVVFFTYIKLFYEWLVKNEIRLPVLLFLDGHKSHINRDMFDFCREKGIMIFCLYPNSTHILQPCDVGIFGPLKKNWKRVVRKHKQASTVPITKQNFAALFKIAYDRSIKPTTIKNSFRVCGLYPMSPDAVDYSRCISNRRQEIAQQNQKGTTTSSLHDQKRGSTKYDQGYRR
;
A
#
# COMPACT_ATOMS: atom_id res chain seq x y z
N MET A 1 0.31 -37.35 -28.12
CA MET A 1 1.01 -36.85 -26.92
C MET A 1 2.13 -35.93 -27.37
N GLY A 2 2.23 -34.72 -26.82
CA GLY A 2 3.33 -33.80 -27.12
C GLY A 2 4.60 -34.17 -26.34
N PRO A 3 5.76 -33.54 -26.63
CA PRO A 3 6.98 -33.79 -25.89
C PRO A 3 6.78 -33.54 -24.38
N LEU A 4 7.45 -34.36 -23.56
CA LEU A 4 7.48 -34.23 -22.10
C LEU A 4 7.85 -32.80 -21.71
N THR A 5 7.12 -32.27 -20.74
CA THR A 5 7.31 -30.95 -20.15
C THR A 5 8.61 -30.93 -19.34
N GLN A 6 9.25 -29.77 -19.24
CA GLN A 6 10.47 -29.60 -18.43
C GLN A 6 10.16 -29.58 -16.92
N LEU A 7 8.91 -29.29 -16.57
CA LEU A 7 8.33 -29.46 -15.25
C LEU A 7 7.62 -30.81 -15.19
N THR A 8 7.69 -31.49 -14.05
CA THR A 8 6.88 -32.66 -13.74
C THR A 8 5.40 -32.28 -13.61
N PHE A 9 4.52 -33.28 -13.64
CA PHE A 9 3.09 -33.07 -13.47
C PHE A 9 2.75 -32.34 -12.16
N ASP A 10 3.38 -32.73 -11.05
CA ASP A 10 3.17 -32.11 -9.74
C ASP A 10 3.68 -30.67 -9.68
N GLU A 11 4.79 -30.36 -10.35
CA GLU A 11 5.32 -29.00 -10.44
C GLU A 11 4.42 -28.09 -11.29
N GLU A 12 3.87 -28.60 -12.41
CA GLU A 12 2.89 -27.86 -13.21
C GLU A 12 1.60 -27.62 -12.42
N ASN A 13 1.09 -28.59 -11.67
CA ASN A 13 -0.07 -28.42 -10.78
C ASN A 13 0.19 -27.36 -9.72
N LYS A 14 1.36 -27.37 -9.07
CA LYS A 14 1.74 -26.34 -8.08
C LYS A 14 1.84 -24.95 -8.71
N LEU A 15 2.28 -24.85 -9.96
CA LEU A 15 2.31 -23.58 -10.70
C LEU A 15 0.90 -23.10 -11.08
N ALA A 16 -0.01 -24.01 -11.44
CA ALA A 16 -1.41 -23.66 -11.71
C ALA A 16 -2.11 -23.17 -10.44
N ASP A 17 -1.98 -23.90 -9.33
CA ASP A 17 -2.50 -23.52 -8.00
C ASP A 17 -1.96 -22.15 -7.57
N TRP A 18 -0.66 -21.92 -7.79
CA TRP A 18 -0.01 -20.63 -7.57
C TRP A 18 -0.65 -19.49 -8.36
N ILE A 19 -0.84 -19.66 -9.67
CA ILE A 19 -1.43 -18.63 -10.55
C ILE A 19 -2.87 -18.31 -10.13
N LEU A 20 -3.67 -19.35 -9.86
CA LEU A 20 -5.05 -19.19 -9.43
C LEU A 20 -5.13 -18.52 -8.07
N THR A 21 -4.29 -18.92 -7.13
CA THR A 21 -4.30 -18.32 -5.79
C THR A 21 -3.84 -16.88 -5.85
N LYS A 22 -2.77 -16.56 -6.58
CA LYS A 22 -2.34 -15.19 -6.85
C LYS A 22 -3.48 -14.33 -7.40
N ALA A 23 -4.27 -14.87 -8.35
CA ALA A 23 -5.42 -14.17 -8.90
C ALA A 23 -6.54 -13.97 -7.86
N LYS A 24 -6.87 -14.99 -7.05
CA LYS A 24 -7.82 -14.89 -5.93
C LYS A 24 -7.38 -13.86 -4.89
N LEU A 25 -6.08 -13.76 -4.62
CA LEU A 25 -5.48 -12.77 -3.72
C LEU A 25 -5.41 -11.35 -4.33
N GLY A 26 -5.94 -11.12 -5.53
CA GLY A 26 -5.96 -9.80 -6.18
C GLY A 26 -4.67 -9.44 -6.95
N PHE A 27 -3.74 -10.38 -7.13
CA PHE A 27 -2.50 -10.22 -7.88
C PHE A 27 -2.47 -11.08 -9.15
N PRO A 28 -3.28 -10.80 -10.17
CA PRO A 28 -3.21 -11.54 -11.42
C PRO A 28 -1.81 -11.41 -12.05
N MET A 29 -1.24 -12.55 -12.43
CA MET A 29 0.11 -12.63 -13.00
C MET A 29 0.11 -12.40 -14.51
N HIS A 30 1.02 -11.55 -14.98
CA HIS A 30 1.31 -11.42 -16.40
C HIS A 30 2.09 -12.65 -16.91
N PRO A 31 1.91 -13.08 -18.17
CA PRO A 31 2.69 -14.17 -18.77
C PRO A 31 4.21 -14.10 -18.57
N GLU A 32 4.79 -12.89 -18.58
CA GLU A 32 6.22 -12.68 -18.32
C GLU A 32 6.62 -13.09 -16.90
N GLU A 33 5.79 -12.80 -15.90
CA GLU A 33 6.04 -13.19 -14.50
C GLU A 33 5.98 -14.71 -14.32
N VAL A 34 5.14 -15.39 -15.11
CA VAL A 34 5.10 -16.85 -15.15
C VAL A 34 6.39 -17.41 -15.76
N TYR A 35 6.92 -16.80 -16.82
CA TYR A 35 8.23 -17.18 -17.37
C TYR A 35 9.36 -16.96 -16.36
N ASP A 36 9.38 -15.82 -15.67
CA ASP A 36 10.37 -15.50 -14.64
C ASP A 36 10.33 -16.54 -13.50
N THR A 37 9.13 -16.89 -13.03
CA THR A 37 8.92 -17.86 -11.94
C THR A 37 9.50 -19.22 -12.31
N VAL A 38 9.21 -19.71 -13.52
CA VAL A 38 9.71 -21.00 -13.99
C VAL A 38 11.21 -20.96 -14.26
N GLU A 39 11.74 -19.85 -14.79
CA GLU A 39 13.18 -19.67 -14.98
C GLU A 39 13.94 -19.71 -13.64
N ILE A 40 13.44 -19.00 -12.62
CA ILE A 40 14.01 -19.01 -11.26
C ILE A 40 13.96 -20.43 -10.68
N PHE A 41 12.80 -21.10 -10.80
CA PHE A 41 12.62 -22.45 -10.29
C PHE A 41 13.62 -23.45 -10.91
N LEU A 42 13.81 -23.42 -12.23
CA LEU A 42 14.74 -24.31 -12.92
C LEU A 42 16.20 -24.04 -12.54
N LYS A 43 16.57 -22.76 -12.34
CA LYS A 43 17.91 -22.37 -11.88
C LYS A 43 18.18 -22.83 -10.45
N GLN A 44 17.20 -22.70 -9.55
CA GLN A 44 17.33 -23.08 -8.14
C GLN A 44 17.44 -24.60 -7.94
N ASN A 45 16.89 -25.39 -8.85
CA ASN A 45 16.90 -26.86 -8.78
C ASN A 45 17.94 -27.51 -9.73
N GLU A 46 18.88 -26.72 -10.28
CA GLU A 46 19.97 -27.18 -11.17
C GLU A 46 19.51 -28.07 -12.34
N ARG A 47 18.33 -27.80 -12.90
CA ARG A 47 17.73 -28.64 -13.96
C ARG A 47 18.33 -28.31 -15.33
N GLU A 48 18.84 -29.32 -16.04
CA GLU A 48 19.04 -29.21 -17.48
C GLU A 48 17.70 -28.92 -18.16
N ASN A 49 17.62 -27.84 -18.94
CA ASN A 49 16.40 -27.48 -19.64
C ASN A 49 16.67 -27.21 -21.12
N LYS A 50 15.67 -27.51 -21.95
CA LYS A 50 15.73 -27.34 -23.40
C LYS A 50 15.22 -25.97 -23.87
N PHE A 51 15.10 -25.00 -22.96
CA PHE A 51 14.61 -23.67 -23.30
C PHE A 51 15.74 -22.81 -23.87
N THR A 52 15.43 -22.05 -24.92
CA THR A 52 16.36 -21.06 -25.47
C THR A 52 16.72 -20.03 -24.39
N LYS A 53 18.00 -19.95 -24.01
CA LYS A 53 18.52 -19.10 -22.92
C LYS A 53 17.98 -19.44 -21.51
N GLY A 54 17.49 -20.66 -21.29
CA GLY A 54 17.01 -21.10 -19.96
C GLY A 54 15.63 -20.56 -19.56
N ARG A 55 14.93 -19.85 -20.46
CA ARG A 55 13.65 -19.18 -20.17
C ARG A 55 12.51 -19.78 -20.99
N PRO A 56 11.37 -20.15 -20.37
CA PRO A 56 10.22 -20.66 -21.11
C PRO A 56 9.67 -19.63 -22.10
N GLY A 57 9.27 -20.10 -23.28
CA GLY A 57 8.71 -19.25 -24.32
C GLY A 57 7.19 -19.33 -24.45
N LYS A 58 6.63 -18.51 -25.33
CA LYS A 58 5.18 -18.45 -25.64
C LYS A 58 4.57 -19.83 -25.93
N LYS A 59 5.29 -20.68 -26.67
CA LYS A 59 4.84 -22.05 -27.02
C LYS A 59 4.66 -22.93 -25.79
N TRP A 60 5.55 -22.81 -24.80
CA TRP A 60 5.44 -23.56 -23.55
C TRP A 60 4.19 -23.13 -22.78
N LEU A 61 3.97 -21.82 -22.62
CA LEU A 61 2.78 -21.31 -21.91
C LEU A 61 1.48 -21.72 -22.60
N THR A 62 1.40 -21.67 -23.93
CA THR A 62 0.21 -22.14 -24.67
C THR A 62 -0.07 -23.62 -24.38
N LEU A 63 0.96 -24.45 -24.31
CA LEU A 63 0.80 -25.87 -24.00
C LEU A 63 0.44 -26.11 -22.52
N PHE A 64 1.00 -25.34 -21.60
CA PHE A 64 0.65 -25.35 -20.17
C PHE A 64 -0.83 -25.01 -19.97
N LEU A 65 -1.32 -23.93 -20.57
CA LEU A 65 -2.74 -23.53 -20.48
C LEU A 65 -3.70 -24.56 -21.10
N ARG A 66 -3.22 -25.37 -22.06
CA ARG A 66 -4.02 -26.48 -22.61
C ARG A 66 -4.12 -27.66 -21.65
N ARG A 67 -3.11 -27.85 -20.78
CA ARG A 67 -3.13 -28.90 -19.74
C ARG A 67 -3.85 -28.44 -18.47
N HIS A 68 -3.87 -27.13 -18.21
CA HIS A 68 -4.53 -26.49 -17.07
C HIS A 68 -5.64 -25.54 -17.55
N PRO A 69 -6.79 -26.07 -18.03
CA PRO A 69 -7.89 -25.26 -18.55
C PRO A 69 -8.51 -24.30 -17.53
N GLU A 70 -8.31 -24.54 -16.23
CA GLU A 70 -8.67 -23.66 -15.12
C GLU A 70 -7.90 -22.32 -15.15
N VAL A 71 -6.71 -22.28 -15.75
CA VAL A 71 -5.92 -21.05 -15.93
C VAL A 71 -6.19 -20.49 -17.32
N THR A 72 -6.79 -19.30 -17.40
CA THR A 72 -7.12 -18.66 -18.69
C THR A 72 -6.48 -17.28 -18.84
N LYS A 73 -6.12 -16.91 -20.06
CA LYS A 73 -5.68 -15.54 -20.37
C LYS A 73 -6.90 -14.62 -20.39
N ARG A 74 -6.88 -13.60 -19.55
CA ARG A 74 -7.86 -12.52 -19.54
C ARG A 74 -7.13 -11.20 -19.72
N ASN A 75 -7.74 -10.27 -20.45
CA ASN A 75 -7.23 -8.90 -20.50
C ASN A 75 -7.48 -8.27 -19.13
N ALA A 76 -6.42 -8.00 -18.39
CA ALA A 76 -6.52 -7.11 -17.24
C ALA A 76 -6.74 -5.69 -17.78
N GLU A 77 -7.82 -5.03 -17.37
CA GLU A 77 -8.01 -3.62 -17.70
C GLU A 77 -6.84 -2.80 -17.13
N ILE A 78 -6.13 -2.06 -17.99
CA ILE A 78 -5.08 -1.14 -17.57
C ILE A 78 -5.78 0.12 -17.03
N ILE A 79 -5.99 0.16 -15.72
CA ILE A 79 -6.72 1.25 -15.07
C ILE A 79 -5.76 2.42 -14.77
N SER A 80 -5.25 3.10 -15.80
CA SER A 80 -4.42 4.31 -15.60
C SER A 80 -5.24 5.57 -15.23
N LYS A 81 -6.59 5.48 -15.19
CA LYS A 81 -7.54 6.44 -14.60
C LYS A 81 -8.00 6.04 -13.18
N ALA A 82 -7.13 5.32 -12.48
CA ALA A 82 -7.37 4.37 -11.37
C ALA A 82 -8.21 4.81 -10.15
N ARG A 83 -8.36 6.11 -9.88
CA ARG A 83 -9.16 6.57 -8.72
C ARG A 83 -10.62 6.90 -9.07
N ALA A 84 -10.97 7.00 -10.35
CA ALA A 84 -12.33 7.28 -10.80
C ALA A 84 -13.23 6.03 -10.91
N ALA A 85 -12.66 4.82 -10.75
CA ALA A 85 -13.35 3.53 -10.91
C ALA A 85 -13.73 2.86 -9.59
N VAL A 86 -13.34 3.43 -8.43
CA VAL A 86 -13.75 2.90 -7.12
C VAL A 86 -15.21 3.32 -6.88
N THR A 87 -16.14 2.40 -7.14
CA THR A 87 -17.58 2.58 -6.89
C THR A 87 -17.96 1.91 -5.57
N GLU A 88 -19.08 2.34 -4.98
CA GLU A 88 -19.65 1.66 -3.82
C GLU A 88 -19.94 0.18 -4.12
N GLU A 89 -20.54 -0.10 -5.28
CA GLU A 89 -20.82 -1.46 -5.73
C GLU A 89 -19.56 -2.33 -5.78
N ALA A 90 -18.45 -1.81 -6.33
CA ALA A 90 -17.20 -2.57 -6.41
C ALA A 90 -16.61 -2.87 -5.04
N ILE A 91 -16.70 -1.93 -4.10
CA ILE A 91 -16.26 -2.14 -2.71
C ILE A 91 -17.16 -3.17 -2.01
N ARG A 92 -18.49 -3.07 -2.18
CA ARG A 92 -19.43 -4.05 -1.61
C ARG A 92 -19.15 -5.45 -2.15
N ASN A 93 -18.91 -5.58 -3.44
CA ASN A 93 -18.50 -6.85 -4.06
C ASN A 93 -17.16 -7.34 -3.50
N TRP A 94 -16.19 -6.46 -3.25
CA TRP A 94 -14.94 -6.83 -2.60
C TRP A 94 -15.15 -7.39 -1.19
N PHE A 95 -16.08 -6.83 -0.40
CA PHE A 95 -16.47 -7.41 0.89
C PHE A 95 -17.14 -8.79 0.74
N THR A 96 -17.93 -9.00 -0.30
CA THR A 96 -18.51 -10.33 -0.62
C THR A 96 -17.40 -11.33 -0.91
N GLU A 97 -16.42 -10.98 -1.75
CA GLU A 97 -15.28 -11.85 -2.06
C GLU A 97 -14.40 -12.12 -0.83
N LEU A 98 -14.21 -11.15 0.06
CA LEU A 98 -13.53 -11.36 1.33
C LEU A 98 -14.25 -12.39 2.21
N ASN A 99 -15.59 -12.29 2.32
CA ASN A 99 -16.36 -13.26 3.11
C ASN A 99 -16.26 -14.66 2.49
N LYS A 100 -16.40 -14.77 1.18
CA LYS A 100 -16.24 -16.03 0.46
C LYS A 100 -14.84 -16.63 0.63
N PHE A 101 -13.80 -15.80 0.60
CA PHE A 101 -12.43 -16.24 0.88
C PHE A 101 -12.31 -16.82 2.30
N LEU A 102 -12.86 -16.15 3.31
CA LEU A 102 -12.84 -16.65 4.69
C LEU A 102 -13.66 -17.94 4.86
N GLU A 103 -14.74 -18.12 4.10
CA GLU A 103 -15.51 -19.37 4.03
C GLU A 103 -14.68 -20.50 3.41
N GLU A 104 -14.05 -20.25 2.26
CA GLU A 104 -13.20 -21.23 1.55
C GLU A 104 -12.02 -21.70 2.43
N GLU A 105 -11.44 -20.80 3.22
CA GLU A 105 -10.33 -21.08 4.15
C GLU A 105 -10.80 -21.62 5.52
N ASN A 106 -12.11 -21.81 5.73
CA ASN A 106 -12.70 -22.24 7.01
C ASN A 106 -12.25 -21.37 8.21
N ALA A 107 -12.21 -20.05 8.00
CA ALA A 107 -11.65 -19.06 8.92
C ALA A 107 -12.62 -17.90 9.24
N LEU A 108 -13.94 -18.15 9.12
CA LEU A 108 -14.98 -17.17 9.42
C LEU A 108 -14.91 -16.63 10.85
N ASP A 109 -14.40 -17.41 11.80
CA ASP A 109 -14.27 -17.04 13.21
C ASP A 109 -13.28 -15.88 13.45
N ILE A 110 -12.43 -15.55 12.46
CA ILE A 110 -11.58 -14.35 12.50
C ILE A 110 -12.41 -13.08 12.58
N LYS A 111 -13.63 -13.06 12.00
CA LYS A 111 -14.50 -11.88 12.00
C LYS A 111 -14.91 -11.45 13.41
N ASP A 112 -14.89 -12.38 14.35
CA ASP A 112 -15.27 -12.15 15.74
C ASP A 112 -14.07 -11.79 16.63
N ASP A 113 -12.84 -11.90 16.12
CA ASP A 113 -11.61 -11.69 16.88
C ASP A 113 -10.73 -10.59 16.25
N PRO A 114 -10.73 -9.37 16.82
CA PRO A 114 -9.96 -8.26 16.27
C PRO A 114 -8.45 -8.46 16.38
N THR A 115 -7.98 -9.33 17.27
CA THR A 115 -6.55 -9.60 17.47
C THR A 115 -5.94 -10.38 16.30
N ARG A 116 -6.80 -10.93 15.43
CA ARG A 116 -6.43 -11.75 14.26
C ARG A 116 -6.54 -11.00 12.94
N ILE A 117 -6.90 -9.72 12.94
CA ILE A 117 -7.09 -8.91 11.74
C ILE A 117 -6.06 -7.80 11.71
N PHE A 118 -5.17 -7.86 10.73
CA PHE A 118 -4.04 -6.95 10.60
C PHE A 118 -4.10 -6.17 9.30
N ASN A 119 -3.50 -5.00 9.31
CA ASN A 119 -3.26 -4.20 8.13
C ASN A 119 -1.81 -3.74 8.11
N SER A 120 -1.15 -3.86 6.96
CA SER A 120 0.24 -3.43 6.79
C SER A 120 0.41 -2.54 5.57
N ASP A 121 1.22 -1.50 5.72
CA ASP A 121 1.49 -0.53 4.65
C ASP A 121 2.81 0.22 4.86
N GLU A 122 3.40 0.71 3.77
CA GLU A 122 4.63 1.51 3.80
C GLU A 122 4.37 3.02 3.82
N THR A 123 5.27 3.74 4.47
CA THR A 123 5.31 5.20 4.37
C THR A 123 6.73 5.72 4.16
N GLY A 124 6.88 6.64 3.22
CA GLY A 124 8.12 7.38 3.01
C GLY A 124 8.23 8.55 3.99
N VAL A 125 9.27 8.55 4.81
CA VAL A 125 9.54 9.60 5.80
C VAL A 125 10.76 10.40 5.38
N MET A 126 10.53 11.65 4.99
CA MET A 126 11.60 12.56 4.58
C MET A 126 12.47 12.98 5.77
N THR A 127 13.79 12.93 5.60
CA THR A 127 14.77 13.43 6.59
C THR A 127 14.88 14.96 6.54
N CYS A 128 14.62 15.55 5.37
CA CYS A 128 14.52 16.99 5.19
C CYS A 128 13.11 17.39 4.71
N LEU A 129 12.32 17.99 5.58
CA LEU A 129 10.96 18.41 5.23
C LEU A 129 10.98 19.64 4.32
N LYS A 130 10.09 19.64 3.32
CA LYS A 130 9.80 20.85 2.54
C LYS A 130 9.29 21.96 3.46
N THR A 131 9.78 23.17 3.22
CA THR A 131 9.29 24.38 3.88
C THR A 131 7.80 24.55 3.57
N GLY A 132 7.02 24.81 4.63
CA GLY A 132 5.58 25.08 4.53
C GLY A 132 5.32 26.57 4.44
N LEU A 133 4.11 27.00 4.83
CA LEU A 133 3.84 28.42 5.07
C LEU A 133 4.76 28.95 6.17
N ILE A 134 5.39 30.10 5.92
CA ILE A 134 6.26 30.81 6.85
C ILE A 134 5.73 32.23 7.07
N LEU A 135 6.04 32.79 8.24
CA LEU A 135 5.80 34.20 8.53
C LEU A 135 7.04 34.99 8.11
N GLY A 136 6.84 36.07 7.36
CA GLY A 136 7.91 36.94 6.88
C GLY A 136 7.46 38.39 6.77
N PRO A 137 8.40 39.33 6.57
CA PRO A 137 8.07 40.75 6.44
C PRO A 137 7.17 40.98 5.22
N LYS A 138 6.12 41.80 5.38
CA LYS A 138 5.14 42.13 4.31
C LYS A 138 5.79 42.60 3.01
N ASN A 139 6.94 43.27 3.09
CA ASN A 139 7.62 43.90 1.96
C ASN A 139 8.66 43.00 1.28
N TYR A 140 8.83 41.75 1.72
CA TYR A 140 9.77 40.81 1.13
C TYR A 140 9.02 39.94 0.12
N LYS A 141 9.29 40.14 -1.19
CA LYS A 141 8.67 39.35 -2.26
C LYS A 141 9.12 37.89 -2.24
N ASN A 142 10.36 37.63 -1.83
CA ASN A 142 10.97 36.30 -1.80
C ASN A 142 11.51 36.01 -0.40
N THR A 143 11.18 34.83 0.13
CA THR A 143 11.69 34.31 1.41
C THR A 143 12.25 32.92 1.17
N TYR A 144 13.42 32.63 1.73
CA TYR A 144 14.16 31.39 1.51
C TYR A 144 14.52 30.74 2.84
N GLU A 145 14.37 29.42 2.92
CA GLU A 145 14.94 28.60 4.01
C GLU A 145 16.03 27.73 3.41
N ILE A 146 17.24 27.79 3.98
CA ILE A 146 18.35 26.93 3.56
C ILE A 146 18.13 25.53 4.15
N ALA A 147 18.04 24.52 3.28
CA ALA A 147 17.96 23.14 3.71
C ALA A 147 19.26 22.71 4.42
N ARG A 148 19.15 22.21 5.64
CA ARG A 148 20.30 21.73 6.42
C ARG A 148 20.72 20.29 6.09
N GLY A 149 19.93 19.57 5.28
CA GLY A 149 20.14 18.17 4.94
C GLY A 149 19.75 17.86 3.49
N LYS A 150 19.77 16.57 3.12
CA LYS A 150 19.45 16.15 1.75
C LYS A 150 17.94 16.26 1.48
N GLU A 151 17.55 17.21 0.63
CA GLU A 151 16.15 17.60 0.39
C GLU A 151 15.21 16.48 -0.09
N LYS A 152 15.74 15.49 -0.81
CA LYS A 152 14.96 14.37 -1.39
C LYS A 152 15.17 13.05 -0.65
N GLU A 153 15.93 13.05 0.43
CA GLU A 153 16.19 11.82 1.16
C GLU A 153 14.96 11.42 1.99
N SER A 154 14.51 10.18 1.76
CA SER A 154 13.39 9.55 2.46
C SER A 154 13.83 8.17 2.94
N ILE A 155 13.33 7.78 4.11
CA ILE A 155 13.48 6.45 4.67
C ILE A 155 12.12 5.77 4.64
N THR A 156 12.09 4.52 4.19
CA THR A 156 10.85 3.74 4.08
C THR A 156 10.59 3.08 5.43
N VAL A 157 9.37 3.23 5.95
CA VAL A 157 8.94 2.58 7.19
C VAL A 157 7.70 1.76 6.89
N LEU A 158 7.78 0.45 7.10
CA LEU A 158 6.63 -0.45 7.04
C LEU A 158 6.02 -0.54 8.44
N CYS A 159 4.71 -0.33 8.52
CA CYS A 159 3.96 -0.42 9.77
C CYS A 159 2.88 -1.49 9.64
N THR A 160 2.65 -2.26 10.71
CA THR A 160 1.53 -3.19 10.80
C THR A 160 0.76 -2.95 12.08
N PHE A 161 -0.56 -2.94 11.97
CA PHE A 161 -1.47 -2.72 13.08
C PHE A 161 -2.55 -3.78 13.08
N SER A 162 -3.02 -4.13 14.28
CA SER A 162 -4.14 -5.03 14.50
C SER A 162 -5.43 -4.23 14.72
N ALA A 163 -6.57 -4.81 14.35
CA ALA A 163 -7.89 -4.20 14.52
C ALA A 163 -8.26 -3.97 16.00
N ASP A 164 -7.64 -4.71 16.93
CA ASP A 164 -7.78 -4.53 18.37
C ASP A 164 -7.01 -3.31 18.92
N GLY A 165 -6.33 -2.56 18.06
CA GLY A 165 -5.55 -1.39 18.43
C GLY A 165 -4.10 -1.66 18.80
N THR A 166 -3.63 -2.91 18.69
CA THR A 166 -2.24 -3.27 18.95
C THR A 166 -1.34 -2.89 17.78
N ASP A 167 -0.15 -2.35 18.09
CA ASP A 167 0.89 -2.06 17.11
C ASP A 167 1.95 -3.16 17.07
N VAL A 168 2.33 -3.55 15.85
CA VAL A 168 3.49 -4.43 15.61
C VAL A 168 4.71 -3.52 15.45
N PRO A 169 5.88 -3.89 16.01
CA PRO A 169 7.12 -3.15 15.80
C PRO A 169 7.35 -2.76 14.34
N PRO A 170 7.49 -1.45 14.03
CA PRO A 170 7.69 -1.01 12.66
C PRO A 170 9.04 -1.48 12.11
N PHE A 171 9.08 -1.70 10.81
CA PHE A 171 10.28 -2.11 10.08
C PHE A 171 10.84 -0.91 9.29
N VAL A 172 12.01 -0.44 9.70
CA VAL A 172 12.68 0.72 9.08
C VAL A 172 13.68 0.23 8.03
N LEU A 173 13.40 0.56 6.77
CA LEU A 173 14.17 0.12 5.62
C LEU A 173 15.10 1.24 5.13
N TYR A 174 16.41 0.98 5.21
CA TYR A 174 17.43 1.92 4.79
C TYR A 174 17.98 1.64 3.37
N PRO A 175 18.25 2.69 2.58
CA PRO A 175 18.97 2.57 1.31
C PRO A 175 20.48 2.40 1.54
N TYR A 176 20.91 1.16 1.77
CA TYR A 176 22.30 0.77 2.00
C TYR A 176 22.63 -0.62 1.45
N LYS A 177 23.79 -0.74 0.79
CA LYS A 177 24.42 -2.04 0.44
C LYS A 177 24.98 -2.76 1.66
N ARG A 178 25.52 -2.03 2.63
CA ARG A 178 25.98 -2.53 3.94
C ARG A 178 25.56 -1.53 5.01
N MET A 179 24.96 -2.03 6.08
CA MET A 179 24.49 -1.16 7.16
C MET A 179 25.69 -0.60 7.94
N PRO A 180 25.80 0.73 8.09
CA PRO A 180 26.85 1.32 8.93
C PRO A 180 26.66 0.96 10.41
N PRO A 181 27.72 0.63 11.18
CA PRO A 181 27.61 0.31 12.60
C PRO A 181 26.92 1.41 13.43
N ALA A 182 27.18 2.67 13.11
CA ALA A 182 26.55 3.81 13.79
C ALA A 182 25.02 3.88 13.61
N VAL A 183 24.47 3.33 12.52
CA VAL A 183 23.00 3.23 12.37
C VAL A 183 22.45 2.19 13.32
N ILE A 184 23.12 1.04 13.43
CA ILE A 184 22.71 -0.08 14.28
C ILE A 184 22.78 0.31 15.77
N GLN A 185 23.89 0.92 16.19
CA GLN A 185 24.11 1.33 17.58
C GLN A 185 23.09 2.35 18.11
N ASN A 186 22.52 3.17 17.23
CA ASN A 186 21.53 4.19 17.59
C ASN A 186 20.10 3.79 17.21
N PHE A 187 19.88 2.54 16.78
CA PHE A 187 18.58 2.06 16.36
C PHE A 187 17.74 1.65 17.58
N PRO A 188 16.42 1.92 17.60
CA PRO A 188 15.57 1.46 18.69
C PRO A 188 15.52 -0.07 18.77
N ASP A 189 15.88 -0.63 19.93
CA ASP A 189 15.89 -2.09 20.17
C ASP A 189 14.52 -2.75 20.00
N THR A 190 13.44 -1.97 20.15
CA THR A 190 12.07 -2.44 20.02
C THR A 190 11.59 -2.55 18.58
N TRP A 191 12.36 -2.09 17.60
CA TRP A 191 11.95 -1.99 16.18
C TRP A 191 12.76 -2.93 15.30
N TYR A 192 12.25 -3.20 14.11
CA TYR A 192 12.97 -3.98 13.12
C TYR A 192 13.74 -3.07 12.16
N ILE A 193 14.94 -3.51 11.78
CA ILE A 193 15.81 -2.80 10.83
C ILE A 193 16.05 -3.65 9.58
N GLY A 194 15.92 -3.01 8.42
CA GLY A 194 16.15 -3.61 7.12
C GLY A 194 17.02 -2.76 6.22
N ARG A 195 17.45 -3.36 5.10
CA ARG A 195 18.16 -2.65 4.04
C ARG A 195 17.79 -3.15 2.65
N SER A 196 17.85 -2.25 1.67
CA SER A 196 17.91 -2.57 0.25
C SER A 196 18.81 -1.56 -0.45
N ASP A 197 19.35 -1.91 -1.62
CA ASP A 197 20.27 -1.04 -2.36
C ASP A 197 19.63 0.30 -2.72
N SER A 198 18.33 0.29 -3.02
CA SER A 198 17.55 1.45 -3.43
C SER A 198 16.76 2.10 -2.29
N GLY A 199 16.61 1.42 -1.14
CA GLY A 199 15.71 1.82 -0.05
C GLY A 199 14.23 1.55 -0.32
N TRP A 200 13.89 0.98 -1.48
CA TRP A 200 12.55 0.52 -1.79
C TRP A 200 12.29 -0.87 -1.23
N MET A 201 11.05 -1.12 -0.86
CA MET A 201 10.60 -2.45 -0.45
C MET A 201 10.59 -3.37 -1.68
N VAL A 202 11.37 -4.45 -1.60
CA VAL A 202 11.42 -5.52 -2.62
C VAL A 202 10.94 -6.82 -1.99
N SER A 203 10.49 -7.79 -2.80
CA SER A 203 9.84 -9.02 -2.30
C SER A 203 10.68 -9.76 -1.26
N VAL A 204 12.00 -9.84 -1.43
CA VAL A 204 12.90 -10.54 -0.49
C VAL A 204 12.95 -9.83 0.87
N VAL A 205 12.95 -8.50 0.88
CA VAL A 205 12.94 -7.71 2.12
C VAL A 205 11.57 -7.81 2.79
N PHE A 206 10.50 -7.74 2.02
CA PHE A 206 9.15 -7.91 2.54
C PHE A 206 8.94 -9.32 3.12
N PHE A 207 9.47 -10.37 2.48
CA PHE A 207 9.44 -11.72 3.03
C PHE A 207 10.24 -11.82 4.35
N THR A 208 11.38 -11.12 4.45
CA THR A 208 12.12 -11.02 5.72
C THR A 208 11.25 -10.41 6.82
N TYR A 209 10.49 -9.36 6.50
CA TYR A 209 9.52 -8.79 7.43
C TYR A 209 8.41 -9.78 7.81
N ILE A 210 7.82 -10.51 6.86
CA ILE A 210 6.78 -11.51 7.14
C ILE A 210 7.26 -12.58 8.13
N LYS A 211 8.53 -12.99 8.06
CA LYS A 211 9.12 -13.91 9.05
C LYS A 211 9.17 -13.29 10.45
N LEU A 212 9.60 -12.03 10.56
CA LEU A 212 9.61 -11.28 11.83
C LEU A 212 8.19 -11.05 12.37
N PHE A 213 7.22 -10.82 11.48
CA PHE A 213 5.81 -10.71 11.84
C PHE A 213 5.28 -12.04 12.40
N TYR A 214 5.61 -13.17 11.77
CA TYR A 214 5.26 -14.49 12.30
C TYR A 214 5.88 -14.74 13.68
N GLU A 215 7.16 -14.43 13.87
CA GLU A 215 7.82 -14.53 15.19
C GLU A 215 7.11 -13.67 16.23
N TRP A 216 6.66 -12.47 15.85
CA TRP A 216 5.88 -11.60 16.71
C TRP A 216 4.50 -12.22 17.05
N LEU A 217 3.80 -12.82 16.10
CA LEU A 217 2.52 -13.51 16.34
C LEU A 217 2.68 -14.64 17.36
N VAL A 218 3.71 -15.49 17.18
CA VAL A 218 4.01 -16.61 18.08
C VAL A 218 4.36 -16.10 19.48
N LYS A 219 5.24 -15.09 19.56
CA LYS A 219 5.67 -14.51 20.85
C LYS A 219 4.53 -13.90 21.64
N ASN A 220 3.54 -13.31 20.97
CA ASN A 220 2.38 -12.69 21.60
C ASN A 220 1.16 -13.64 21.67
N GLU A 221 1.36 -14.93 21.41
CA GLU A 221 0.33 -15.97 21.53
C GLU A 221 -0.94 -15.67 20.71
N ILE A 222 -0.78 -15.01 19.55
CA ILE A 222 -1.90 -14.69 18.67
C ILE A 222 -2.43 -15.98 18.05
N ARG A 223 -3.74 -16.21 18.16
CA ARG A 223 -4.41 -17.37 17.59
C ARG A 223 -4.33 -17.34 16.06
N LEU A 224 -3.81 -18.42 15.47
CA LEU A 224 -3.75 -18.63 14.03
C LEU A 224 -5.00 -19.38 13.53
N PRO A 225 -5.40 -19.22 12.24
CA PRO A 225 -4.81 -18.30 11.26
C PRO A 225 -5.15 -16.83 11.54
N VAL A 226 -4.34 -15.90 11.02
CA VAL A 226 -4.60 -14.45 11.02
C VAL A 226 -4.86 -13.95 9.60
N LEU A 227 -5.60 -12.86 9.48
CA LEU A 227 -5.85 -12.15 8.22
C LEU A 227 -4.97 -10.89 8.15
N LEU A 228 -4.15 -10.76 7.11
CA LEU A 228 -3.28 -9.61 6.86
C LEU A 228 -3.70 -8.89 5.57
N PHE A 229 -4.23 -7.67 5.73
CA PHE A 229 -4.57 -6.79 4.63
C PHE A 229 -3.34 -6.03 4.10
N LEU A 230 -3.10 -6.11 2.78
CA LEU A 230 -2.04 -5.40 2.07
C LEU A 230 -2.60 -4.55 0.91
N ASP A 231 -1.91 -3.49 0.51
CA ASP A 231 -2.16 -2.83 -0.77
C ASP A 231 -1.72 -3.76 -1.92
N GLY A 232 -2.44 -3.73 -3.04
CA GLY A 232 -2.26 -4.61 -4.20
C GLY A 232 -0.98 -4.35 -5.02
N HIS A 233 0.06 -3.80 -4.41
CA HIS A 233 1.31 -3.53 -5.10
C HIS A 233 2.05 -4.84 -5.38
N LYS A 234 2.17 -5.19 -6.67
CA LYS A 234 2.61 -6.51 -7.17
C LYS A 234 3.99 -6.98 -6.68
N SER A 235 4.81 -6.07 -6.13
CA SER A 235 6.20 -6.34 -5.73
C SER A 235 6.36 -7.15 -4.45
N HIS A 236 5.31 -7.39 -3.67
CA HIS A 236 5.48 -7.94 -2.32
C HIS A 236 5.44 -9.47 -2.24
N ILE A 237 4.83 -10.16 -3.21
CA ILE A 237 4.52 -11.61 -3.07
C ILE A 237 5.34 -12.46 -4.05
N ASN A 238 6.30 -13.22 -3.57
CA ASN A 238 6.99 -14.28 -4.32
C ASN A 238 6.55 -15.68 -3.83
N ARG A 239 6.97 -16.73 -4.54
CA ARG A 239 6.58 -18.13 -4.27
C ARG A 239 6.82 -18.56 -2.84
N ASP A 240 8.05 -18.39 -2.40
CA ASP A 240 8.51 -18.82 -1.08
C ASP A 240 7.74 -18.13 0.06
N MET A 241 7.41 -16.85 -0.10
CA MET A 241 6.66 -16.12 0.91
C MET A 241 5.24 -16.62 1.08
N PHE A 242 4.56 -16.94 -0.02
CA PHE A 242 3.20 -17.46 0.06
C PHE A 242 3.17 -18.88 0.60
N ASP A 243 4.11 -19.75 0.19
CA ASP A 243 4.23 -21.11 0.74
C ASP A 243 4.43 -21.01 2.27
N PHE A 244 5.31 -20.10 2.71
CA PHE A 244 5.51 -19.80 4.14
C PHE A 244 4.25 -19.27 4.83
N CYS A 245 3.57 -18.28 4.25
CA CYS A 245 2.35 -17.71 4.81
C CYS A 245 1.26 -18.77 4.99
N ARG A 246 1.06 -19.62 3.98
CA ARG A 246 0.09 -20.72 4.00
C ARG A 246 0.44 -21.73 5.09
N GLU A 247 1.69 -22.15 5.20
CA GLU A 247 2.15 -23.08 6.24
C GLU A 247 1.98 -22.49 7.65
N LYS A 248 2.22 -21.18 7.80
CA LYS A 248 2.20 -20.48 9.09
C LYS A 248 0.85 -19.87 9.46
N GLY A 249 -0.20 -20.09 8.67
CA GLY A 249 -1.54 -19.55 8.95
C GLY A 249 -1.63 -18.03 8.85
N ILE A 250 -0.86 -17.41 7.96
CA ILE A 250 -0.96 -15.98 7.64
C ILE A 250 -1.72 -15.84 6.32
N MET A 251 -3.01 -15.55 6.40
CA MET A 251 -3.83 -15.32 5.22
C MET A 251 -3.66 -13.89 4.75
N ILE A 252 -3.04 -13.71 3.58
CA ILE A 252 -2.91 -12.39 2.97
C ILE A 252 -4.16 -12.13 2.12
N PHE A 253 -4.78 -10.97 2.27
CA PHE A 253 -5.86 -10.54 1.39
C PHE A 253 -5.65 -9.08 0.96
N CYS A 254 -5.82 -8.78 -0.33
CA CYS A 254 -5.57 -7.43 -0.81
C CYS A 254 -6.76 -6.52 -0.67
N LEU A 255 -6.48 -5.28 -0.30
CA LEU A 255 -7.42 -4.19 -0.40
C LEU A 255 -7.79 -3.95 -1.86
N TYR A 256 -9.02 -3.47 -2.08
CA TYR A 256 -9.49 -3.15 -3.44
C TYR A 256 -8.51 -2.18 -4.12
N PRO A 257 -8.09 -2.41 -5.38
CA PRO A 257 -7.09 -1.57 -6.03
C PRO A 257 -7.47 -0.08 -6.03
N ASN A 258 -6.50 0.78 -5.74
CA ASN A 258 -6.66 2.25 -5.70
C ASN A 258 -7.66 2.78 -4.66
N SER A 259 -8.07 1.95 -3.69
CA SER A 259 -8.97 2.31 -2.60
C SER A 259 -8.26 2.78 -1.33
N THR A 260 -6.95 3.04 -1.38
CA THR A 260 -6.10 3.42 -0.24
C THR A 260 -6.70 4.57 0.62
N HIS A 261 -7.38 5.52 -0.02
CA HIS A 261 -8.05 6.64 0.68
C HIS A 261 -9.35 6.27 1.39
N ILE A 262 -9.81 5.02 1.28
CA ILE A 262 -11.09 4.49 1.73
C ILE A 262 -10.89 3.25 2.61
N LEU A 263 -10.17 2.23 2.11
CA LEU A 263 -10.07 0.90 2.72
C LEU A 263 -8.73 0.60 3.40
N GLN A 264 -7.74 1.51 3.37
CA GLN A 264 -6.41 1.29 3.98
C GLN A 264 -6.31 1.99 5.34
N PRO A 265 -6.47 1.29 6.49
CA PRO A 265 -6.40 1.88 7.83
C PRO A 265 -5.16 2.75 8.05
N CYS A 266 -4.00 2.27 7.59
CA CYS A 266 -2.74 3.00 7.67
C CYS A 266 -2.86 4.42 7.07
N ASP A 267 -3.39 4.55 5.87
CA ASP A 267 -3.54 5.85 5.20
C ASP A 267 -4.75 6.66 5.66
N VAL A 268 -5.86 6.00 6.00
CA VAL A 268 -7.10 6.67 6.37
C VAL A 268 -7.01 7.39 7.71
N GLY A 269 -6.36 6.78 8.71
CA GLY A 269 -6.35 7.35 10.07
C GLY A 269 -5.00 7.42 10.78
N ILE A 270 -3.98 6.68 10.34
CA ILE A 270 -2.74 6.53 11.12
C ILE A 270 -1.59 7.41 10.59
N PHE A 271 -1.32 7.36 9.28
CA PHE A 271 -0.19 8.06 8.67
C PHE A 271 -0.34 9.58 8.64
N GLY A 272 -1.58 10.10 8.60
CA GLY A 272 -1.84 11.54 8.71
C GLY A 272 -1.31 12.14 10.03
N PRO A 273 -1.78 11.66 11.20
CA PRO A 273 -1.25 12.03 12.51
C PRO A 273 0.26 11.81 12.65
N LEU A 274 0.77 10.66 12.17
CA LEU A 274 2.20 10.34 12.21
C LEU A 274 3.05 11.37 11.46
N LYS A 275 2.69 11.69 10.22
CA LYS A 275 3.36 12.71 9.41
C LYS A 275 3.28 14.10 10.07
N LYS A 276 2.16 14.43 10.74
CA LYS A 276 2.00 15.70 11.48
C LYS A 276 2.93 15.77 12.69
N ASN A 277 3.04 14.71 13.47
CA ASN A 277 3.94 14.64 14.62
C ASN A 277 5.40 14.61 14.20
N TRP A 278 5.75 13.91 13.11
CA TRP A 278 7.09 13.97 12.54
C TRP A 278 7.48 15.39 12.18
N LYS A 279 6.61 16.14 11.50
CA LYS A 279 6.82 17.58 11.23
C LYS A 279 7.11 18.39 12.50
N ARG A 280 6.42 18.09 13.60
CA ARG A 280 6.65 18.75 14.90
C ARG A 280 8.01 18.39 15.51
N VAL A 281 8.42 17.11 15.45
CA VAL A 281 9.73 16.66 15.95
C VAL A 281 10.85 17.31 15.15
N VAL A 282 10.78 17.29 13.82
CA VAL A 282 11.80 17.91 12.96
C VAL A 282 11.93 19.42 13.25
N ARG A 283 10.81 20.13 13.43
CA ARG A 283 10.85 21.57 13.78
C ARG A 283 11.51 21.82 15.12
N LYS A 284 11.16 21.05 16.16
CA LYS A 284 11.79 21.16 17.49
C LYS A 284 13.28 20.85 17.42
N HIS A 285 13.68 19.82 16.67
CA HIS A 285 15.08 19.46 16.47
C HIS A 285 15.86 20.59 15.78
N LYS A 286 15.31 21.18 14.71
CA LYS A 286 15.93 22.32 14.01
C LYS A 286 16.12 23.56 14.91
N GLN A 287 15.21 23.77 15.87
CA GLN A 287 15.28 24.88 16.83
C GLN A 287 16.32 24.63 17.93
N ALA A 288 16.44 23.38 18.40
CA ALA A 288 17.32 23.02 19.51
C ALA A 288 18.75 22.64 19.06
N SER A 289 18.96 22.29 17.79
CA SER A 289 20.25 21.78 17.29
C SER A 289 20.57 22.28 15.89
N THR A 290 21.86 22.46 15.63
CA THR A 290 22.41 22.71 14.29
C THR A 290 22.64 21.41 13.51
N VAL A 291 22.65 20.25 14.19
CA VAL A 291 22.90 18.93 13.60
C VAL A 291 21.71 18.53 12.71
N PRO A 292 21.93 18.21 11.43
CA PRO A 292 20.86 17.78 10.55
C PRO A 292 20.32 16.40 10.92
N ILE A 293 19.10 16.12 10.49
CA ILE A 293 18.55 14.78 10.55
C ILE A 293 19.18 13.98 9.40
N THR A 294 19.85 12.91 9.76
CA THR A 294 20.54 11.98 8.84
C THR A 294 19.98 10.58 9.04
N LYS A 295 20.35 9.65 8.16
CA LYS A 295 20.01 8.23 8.34
C LYS A 295 20.43 7.66 9.71
N GLN A 296 21.51 8.16 10.31
CA GLN A 296 22.04 7.66 11.58
C GLN A 296 21.17 8.06 12.78
N ASN A 297 20.69 9.30 12.84
CA ASN A 297 19.86 9.79 13.96
C ASN A 297 18.35 9.75 13.68
N PHE A 298 17.96 9.37 12.46
CA PHE A 298 16.56 9.33 12.02
C PHE A 298 15.70 8.47 12.94
N ALA A 299 16.09 7.23 13.20
CA ALA A 299 15.23 6.27 13.89
C ALA A 299 14.92 6.73 15.33
N ALA A 300 15.92 7.23 16.06
CA ALA A 300 15.73 7.78 17.40
C ALA A 300 14.73 8.97 17.41
N LEU A 301 14.86 9.91 16.47
CA LEU A 301 13.93 11.03 16.36
C LEU A 301 12.54 10.60 15.89
N PHE A 302 12.48 9.68 14.93
CA PHE A 302 11.22 9.20 14.38
C PHE A 302 10.43 8.41 15.41
N LYS A 303 11.09 7.65 16.29
CA LYS A 303 10.46 6.98 17.43
C LYS A 303 9.69 7.95 18.32
N ILE A 304 10.23 9.13 18.60
CA ILE A 304 9.50 10.17 19.36
C ILE A 304 8.20 10.60 18.65
N ALA A 305 8.22 10.66 17.31
CA ALA A 305 7.01 10.99 16.54
C ALA A 305 6.03 9.82 16.53
N TYR A 306 6.53 8.60 16.38
CA TYR A 306 5.76 7.36 16.34
C TYR A 306 5.01 7.13 17.66
N ASP A 307 5.72 7.12 18.78
CA ASP A 307 5.17 6.88 20.12
C ASP A 307 4.10 7.93 20.50
N ARG A 308 4.19 9.15 19.95
CA ARG A 308 3.18 10.22 20.15
C ARG A 308 1.95 10.10 19.24
N SER A 309 2.06 9.34 18.16
CA SER A 309 1.04 9.27 17.11
C SER A 309 0.21 8.00 17.20
N ILE A 310 0.86 6.87 17.51
CA ILE A 310 0.24 5.58 17.52
C ILE A 310 -0.52 5.42 18.83
N LYS A 311 -1.84 5.33 18.72
CA LYS A 311 -2.76 5.17 19.85
C LYS A 311 -3.75 4.06 19.52
N PRO A 312 -4.07 3.16 20.47
CA PRO A 312 -5.03 2.10 20.23
C PRO A 312 -6.38 2.60 19.73
N THR A 313 -6.86 3.73 20.25
CA THR A 313 -8.12 4.35 19.81
C THR A 313 -8.07 4.83 18.36
N THR A 314 -6.94 5.39 17.92
CA THR A 314 -6.75 5.82 16.52
C THR A 314 -6.70 4.62 15.58
N ILE A 315 -6.00 3.55 15.97
CA ILE A 315 -5.92 2.31 15.19
C ILE A 315 -7.32 1.70 15.05
N LYS A 316 -8.00 1.40 16.17
CA LYS A 316 -9.37 0.85 16.17
C LYS A 316 -10.33 1.65 15.30
N ASN A 317 -10.29 2.98 15.44
CA ASN A 317 -11.15 3.85 14.65
C ASN A 317 -10.81 3.78 13.15
N SER A 318 -9.53 3.63 12.78
CA SER A 318 -9.10 3.51 11.38
C SER A 318 -9.65 2.23 10.73
N PHE A 319 -9.59 1.09 11.43
CA PHE A 319 -10.22 -0.15 10.97
C PHE A 319 -11.74 -0.03 10.82
N ARG A 320 -12.39 0.61 11.81
CA ARG A 320 -13.84 0.83 11.81
C ARG A 320 -14.31 1.64 10.61
N VAL A 321 -13.67 2.77 10.31
CA VAL A 321 -14.08 3.64 9.18
C VAL A 321 -13.74 3.04 7.81
N CYS A 322 -12.79 2.10 7.76
CA CYS A 322 -12.51 1.31 6.56
C CYS A 322 -13.46 0.11 6.42
N GLY A 323 -14.35 -0.12 7.38
CA GLY A 323 -15.25 -1.27 7.41
C GLY A 323 -14.54 -2.62 7.62
N LEU A 324 -13.28 -2.63 8.04
CA LEU A 324 -12.49 -3.86 8.21
C LEU A 324 -12.69 -4.51 9.58
N TYR A 325 -13.08 -3.73 10.59
CA TYR A 325 -13.49 -4.28 11.88
C TYR A 325 -14.42 -3.35 12.69
N PRO A 326 -15.63 -3.79 13.08
CA PRO A 326 -16.31 -4.98 12.58
C PRO A 326 -16.43 -4.97 11.06
N MET A 327 -16.34 -6.14 10.41
CA MET A 327 -16.38 -6.24 8.95
C MET A 327 -17.77 -5.84 8.45
N SER A 328 -17.90 -4.63 7.92
CA SER A 328 -19.16 -4.10 7.41
C SER A 328 -18.92 -3.10 6.28
N PRO A 329 -19.45 -3.34 5.08
CA PRO A 329 -19.37 -2.37 3.99
C PRO A 329 -20.08 -1.05 4.33
N ASP A 330 -21.10 -1.08 5.19
CA ASP A 330 -21.89 0.12 5.52
C ASP A 330 -21.13 1.12 6.40
N ALA A 331 -20.02 0.70 7.02
CA ALA A 331 -19.16 1.59 7.78
C ALA A 331 -18.22 2.44 6.89
N VAL A 332 -18.13 2.11 5.60
CA VAL A 332 -17.26 2.78 4.65
C VAL A 332 -17.86 4.13 4.20
N ASP A 333 -17.05 5.18 4.25
CA ASP A 333 -17.45 6.49 3.75
C ASP A 333 -17.36 6.58 2.21
N TYR A 334 -18.44 6.19 1.54
CA TYR A 334 -18.55 6.22 0.07
C TYR A 334 -18.62 7.64 -0.51
N SER A 335 -18.78 8.70 0.29
CA SER A 335 -18.65 10.09 -0.21
C SER A 335 -17.23 10.38 -0.71
N ARG A 336 -16.25 9.58 -0.25
CA ARG A 336 -14.85 9.67 -0.66
C ARG A 336 -14.59 9.02 -2.02
N CYS A 337 -15.55 8.28 -2.58
CA CYS A 337 -15.49 7.78 -3.95
C CYS A 337 -15.49 8.96 -4.94
N ILE A 338 -14.51 9.00 -5.85
CA ILE A 338 -14.33 10.15 -6.77
C ILE A 338 -15.49 10.30 -7.76
N SER A 339 -16.21 9.21 -8.07
CA SER A 339 -17.44 9.25 -8.89
C SER A 339 -18.47 10.22 -8.31
N ASN A 340 -18.67 10.17 -6.99
CA ASN A 340 -19.63 11.01 -6.27
C ASN A 340 -19.17 12.47 -6.26
N ARG A 341 -17.89 12.73 -5.99
CA ARG A 341 -17.32 14.09 -6.03
C ARG A 341 -17.41 14.73 -7.42
N ARG A 342 -17.27 13.96 -8.50
CA ARG A 342 -17.45 14.47 -9.87
C ARG A 342 -18.91 14.79 -10.18
N GLN A 343 -19.85 13.96 -9.72
CA GLN A 343 -21.28 14.22 -9.86
C GLN A 343 -21.72 15.45 -9.05
N GLU A 344 -21.22 15.62 -7.83
CA GLU A 344 -21.45 16.81 -7.00
C GLU A 344 -20.95 18.09 -7.67
N ILE A 345 -19.71 18.08 -8.21
CA ILE A 345 -19.15 19.23 -8.94
C ILE A 345 -19.97 19.51 -10.22
N ALA A 346 -20.41 18.48 -10.94
CA ALA A 346 -21.25 18.65 -12.12
C ALA A 346 -22.64 19.23 -11.78
N GLN A 347 -23.26 18.80 -10.68
CA GLN A 347 -24.55 19.31 -10.20
C GLN A 347 -24.43 20.75 -9.67
N GLN A 348 -23.32 21.12 -9.02
CA GLN A 348 -23.05 22.50 -8.60
C GLN A 348 -22.86 23.43 -9.80
N ASN A 349 -22.17 22.97 -10.85
CA ASN A 349 -22.02 23.74 -12.09
C ASN A 349 -23.34 23.91 -12.85
N GLN A 350 -24.23 22.90 -12.83
CA GLN A 350 -25.58 23.01 -13.39
C GLN A 350 -26.44 24.04 -12.62
N LYS A 351 -26.43 24.01 -11.27
CA LYS A 351 -27.17 24.98 -10.44
C LYS A 351 -26.68 26.42 -10.61
N GLY A 352 -25.36 26.64 -10.78
CA GLY A 352 -24.79 27.97 -11.04
C GLY A 352 -25.15 28.53 -12.43
N THR A 353 -25.41 27.67 -13.41
CA THR A 353 -25.81 28.09 -14.75
C THR A 353 -27.29 28.52 -14.78
N THR A 354 -28.16 27.85 -14.01
CA THR A 354 -29.59 28.19 -13.94
C THR A 354 -29.87 29.50 -13.20
N THR A 355 -28.98 29.93 -12.29
CA THR A 355 -29.12 31.23 -11.59
C THR A 355 -28.65 32.40 -12.46
N SER A 356 -27.66 32.18 -13.34
CA SER A 356 -27.19 33.20 -14.30
C SER A 356 -28.23 33.52 -15.38
N SER A 357 -29.00 32.53 -15.84
CA SER A 357 -30.02 32.72 -16.89
C SER A 357 -31.27 33.49 -16.45
N LEU A 358 -31.49 33.67 -15.14
CA LEU A 358 -32.60 34.48 -14.61
C LEU A 358 -32.24 35.96 -14.40
N HIS A 359 -30.95 36.32 -14.44
CA HIS A 359 -30.51 37.71 -14.31
C HIS A 359 -30.31 38.44 -15.64
N ASP A 360 -30.09 37.73 -16.75
CA ASP A 360 -29.86 38.35 -18.06
C ASP A 360 -31.14 38.72 -18.84
N GLN A 361 -32.34 38.38 -18.34
CA GLN A 361 -33.60 38.82 -18.97
C GLN A 361 -34.15 40.16 -18.45
N LYS A 362 -33.48 40.86 -17.51
CA LYS A 362 -33.97 42.13 -16.94
C LYS A 362 -33.13 43.38 -17.27
N ARG A 363 -32.12 43.30 -18.13
CA ARG A 363 -31.33 44.49 -18.54
C ARG A 363 -31.28 44.67 -20.05
N GLY A 364 -32.43 44.91 -20.64
CA GLY A 364 -32.56 45.39 -22.02
C GLY A 364 -33.43 46.63 -22.07
N SER A 365 -32.87 47.79 -21.74
CA SER A 365 -33.20 49.10 -22.36
C SER A 365 -32.65 50.25 -21.52
N THR A 366 -31.51 50.81 -21.93
CA THR A 366 -31.34 52.28 -21.99
C THR A 366 -30.09 52.63 -22.80
N LYS A 367 -30.31 53.30 -23.93
CA LYS A 367 -29.32 54.11 -24.65
C LYS A 367 -28.82 55.23 -23.72
N TYR A 368 -27.56 55.64 -23.82
CA TYR A 368 -27.14 57.05 -23.99
C TYR A 368 -25.61 57.16 -24.12
N ASP A 369 -25.23 57.51 -25.35
CA ASP A 369 -24.32 58.57 -25.81
C ASP A 369 -23.22 59.21 -24.92
N GLN A 370 -22.12 59.52 -25.61
CA GLN A 370 -21.10 60.57 -25.40
C GLN A 370 -20.03 60.48 -24.29
N GLY A 371 -18.76 60.58 -24.73
CA GLY A 371 -17.94 61.74 -24.36
C GLY A 371 -16.63 61.53 -23.58
N TYR A 372 -15.52 61.44 -24.31
CA TYR A 372 -14.23 62.13 -24.13
C TYR A 372 -13.46 62.17 -22.78
N ARG A 373 -12.16 61.81 -22.89
CA ARG A 373 -10.92 62.40 -22.29
C ARG A 373 -11.05 63.01 -20.87
N ARG A 374 -10.29 62.58 -19.86
CA ARG A 374 -8.82 62.48 -19.77
C ARG A 374 -8.44 61.58 -18.59
#